data_AF-A0A7Y0A3E7-F1
#
_entry.id   AF-A0A7Y0A3E7-F1
#
_cell.length_a   1.000
_cell.length_b   1.000
_cell.length_c   1.000
_cell.angle_alpha   90.00
_cell.angle_beta   90.00
_cell.angle_gamma   90.00
#
_symmetry.space_group_name_H-M   'P 1'
#
loop_
_entity.id
_entity.type
_entity.pdbx_description
1 polymer ?
#
loop_
_entity_poly.entity_id
_entity_poly.type
_entity_poly.pdbx_seq_one_letter_code
_entity_poly.pdbx_strand_id
1 'polypeptide(L)' 'MELQQLKDRNVKSVNLNGIEYFDVKDIKDNHPDLKVDIKKIILIRKNVYITAENIQEITDFDKVFKGLFKA' A
#
# COMPACT_ATOMS: atom_id res chain seq x y z
N MET A 1 0.81 -3.63 -8.46
CA MET A 1 0.67 -5.05 -8.09
C MET A 1 -0.70 -5.54 -8.53
N GLU A 2 -0.87 -6.84 -8.68
CA GLU A 2 -2.19 -7.41 -8.91
C GLU A 2 -2.97 -7.57 -7.61
N LEU A 3 -4.30 -7.42 -7.68
CA LEU A 3 -5.23 -7.55 -6.55
C LEU A 3 -5.05 -8.88 -5.81
N GLN A 4 -4.83 -9.96 -6.56
CA GLN A 4 -4.69 -11.31 -6.03
C GLN A 4 -3.49 -11.43 -5.08
N GLN A 5 -2.35 -10.82 -5.43
CA GLN A 5 -1.13 -10.88 -4.61
C GLN A 5 -1.31 -10.20 -3.25
N LEU A 6 -2.10 -9.12 -3.18
CA LEU A 6 -2.41 -8.43 -1.93
C LEU A 6 -3.34 -9.27 -1.05
N LYS A 7 -4.27 -10.02 -1.66
CA LYS A 7 -5.12 -10.97 -0.94
C LYS A 7 -4.33 -12.15 -0.42
N ASP A 8 -3.42 -12.71 -1.20
CA ASP A 8 -2.55 -13.82 -0.77
C ASP A 8 -1.65 -13.40 0.40
N ARG A 9 -1.26 -12.12 0.45
CA ARG A 9 -0.52 -11.51 1.57
C ARG A 9 -1.41 -11.17 2.77
N ASN A 10 -2.71 -11.41 2.69
CA ASN A 10 -3.69 -11.14 3.73
C ASN A 10 -3.74 -9.65 4.15
N VAL A 11 -3.50 -8.75 3.19
CA VAL A 11 -3.59 -7.30 3.40
C VAL A 11 -5.05 -6.94 3.67
N LYS A 12 -5.29 -6.17 4.73
CA LYS A 12 -6.63 -5.74 5.11
C LYS A 12 -7.26 -4.90 4.00
N SER A 13 -8.42 -5.35 3.50
CA SER A 13 -9.16 -4.66 2.45
C SER A 13 -10.64 -4.45 2.78
N VAL A 14 -11.25 -3.50 2.10
CA VAL A 14 -12.68 -3.18 2.15
C VAL A 14 -13.20 -3.03 0.72
N ASN A 15 -14.33 -3.64 0.42
CA ASN A 15 -15.02 -3.41 -0.84
C ASN A 15 -16.03 -2.27 -0.67
N LEU A 16 -15.86 -1.20 -1.45
CA LEU A 16 -16.76 -0.05 -1.48
C LEU A 16 -17.21 0.19 -2.92
N ASN A 17 -18.52 0.09 -3.16
CA ASN A 17 -19.13 0.26 -4.47
C ASN A 17 -18.51 -0.62 -5.58
N GLY A 18 -18.10 -1.84 -5.24
CA GLY A 18 -17.48 -2.78 -6.20
C GLY A 18 -15.99 -2.54 -6.43
N ILE A 19 -15.41 -1.49 -5.84
CA ILE A 19 -13.98 -1.24 -5.88
C ILE A 19 -13.38 -1.72 -4.56
N GLU A 20 -12.33 -2.53 -4.66
CA GLU A 20 -11.62 -3.03 -3.49
C GLU A 20 -10.47 -2.11 -3.12
N TYR A 21 -10.49 -1.69 -1.86
CA TYR A 21 -9.56 -0.76 -1.27
C TYR A 21 -8.80 -1.42 -0.14
N PHE A 22 -7.51 -1.15 -0.04
CA PHE A 22 -6.62 -1.72 0.95
C PHE A 22 -6.26 -0.67 2.00
N ASP A 23 -6.18 -1.09 3.26
CA ASP A 23 -5.85 -0.20 4.37
C ASP A 23 -4.36 0.15 4.34
N VAL A 24 -4.06 1.44 4.21
CA VAL A 24 -2.69 1.93 4.08
C VAL A 24 -1.89 1.75 5.37
N LYS A 25 -2.53 1.80 6.54
CA LYS A 25 -1.83 1.56 7.81
C LYS A 25 -1.41 0.11 7.91
N ASP A 26 -2.31 -0.79 7.57
CA ASP A 26 -2.04 -2.23 7.56
C ASP A 26 -0.87 -2.58 6.63
N ILE A 27 -0.86 -2.01 5.42
CA ILE A 27 0.26 -2.17 4.48
C ILE A 27 1.57 -1.67 5.11
N LYS A 28 1.58 -0.50 5.74
CA LYS A 28 2.80 0.07 6.33
C LYS A 28 3.32 -0.70 7.55
N ASP A 29 2.41 -1.21 8.38
CA ASP A 29 2.75 -1.87 9.64
C ASP A 29 3.07 -3.36 9.45
N ASN A 30 2.34 -4.05 8.56
CA ASN A 30 2.48 -5.49 8.35
C ASN A 30 3.24 -5.87 7.07
N HIS A 31 3.32 -4.98 6.09
CA HIS A 31 3.95 -5.24 4.78
C HIS A 31 4.97 -4.16 4.41
N PRO A 32 6.09 -4.05 5.16
CA PRO A 32 7.09 -3.01 4.96
C PRO A 32 7.81 -3.12 3.61
N ASP A 33 7.64 -4.21 2.89
CA ASP A 33 8.13 -4.47 1.54
C ASP A 33 7.21 -3.91 0.44
N LEU A 34 6.05 -3.37 0.81
CA LEU A 34 5.12 -2.71 -0.09
C LEU A 34 5.21 -1.18 0.03
N LYS A 35 5.08 -0.53 -1.12
CA LYS A 35 5.07 0.91 -1.30
C LYS A 35 3.68 1.34 -1.76
N VAL A 36 3.13 2.32 -1.07
CA VAL A 36 1.85 2.96 -1.41
C VAL A 36 2.11 4.32 -2.03
N ASP A 37 1.41 4.65 -3.11
CA ASP A 37 1.42 6.01 -3.64
C ASP A 37 0.53 6.91 -2.78
N ILE A 38 1.16 7.69 -1.89
CA ILE A 38 0.49 8.64 -1.00
C ILE A 38 -0.30 9.73 -1.74
N LYS A 39 -0.06 9.97 -3.04
CA LYS A 39 -0.84 10.93 -3.82
C LYS A 39 -2.19 10.38 -4.26
N LYS A 40 -2.35 9.05 -4.21
CA LYS A 40 -3.53 8.30 -4.68
C LYS A 40 -4.31 7.67 -3.53
N ILE A 41 -3.95 7.98 -2.28
CA ILE A 41 -4.72 7.54 -1.11
C ILE A 41 -6.03 8.31 -1.02
N ILE A 42 -7.07 7.60 -0.57
CA ILE A 42 -8.37 8.18 -0.27
C ILE A 42 -8.64 8.08 1.23
N LEU A 43 -9.24 9.12 1.79
CA LEU A 43 -9.60 9.15 3.21
C LEU A 43 -11.08 8.82 3.34
N ILE A 44 -11.41 7.75 4.07
CA ILE A 44 -12.79 7.35 4.32
C ILE A 44 -12.97 7.14 5.82
N ARG A 45 -13.88 7.92 6.43
CA ARG A 45 -14.24 7.81 7.85
C ARG A 45 -13.01 7.76 8.80
N LYS A 46 -12.01 8.61 8.52
CA LYS A 46 -10.73 8.74 9.25
C LYS A 46 -9.70 7.62 9.01
N ASN A 47 -10.01 6.62 8.19
CA ASN A 47 -9.04 5.63 7.74
C ASN A 47 -8.53 5.98 6.35
N VAL A 48 -7.30 5.56 6.06
CA VAL A 48 -6.61 5.83 4.79
C VAL A 48 -6.63 4.55 3.97
N TYR A 49 -7.14 4.65 2.76
CA TYR A 49 -7.33 3.54 1.85
C TYR A 49 -6.65 3.80 0.52
N ILE A 50 -6.31 2.74 -0.21
CA ILE A 50 -5.67 2.81 -1.53
C ILE A 50 -6.12 1.65 -2.41
N THR A 51 -6.18 1.85 -3.73
CA THR A 51 -6.47 0.74 -4.67
C THR A 51 -5.21 -0.06 -4.98
N ALA A 52 -5.38 -1.34 -5.33
CA ALA A 52 -4.26 -2.25 -5.65
C ALA A 52 -3.32 -1.71 -6.74
N GLU A 53 -3.85 -0.97 -7.71
CA GLU A 53 -3.10 -0.37 -8.81
C GLU A 53 -2.03 0.62 -8.32
N ASN A 54 -2.26 1.24 -7.17
CA ASN A 54 -1.38 2.25 -6.57
C ASN A 54 -0.48 1.65 -5.46
N ILE A 55 -0.43 0.33 -5.36
CA ILE A 55 0.49 -0.40 -4.48
C ILE A 55 1.56 -1.06 -5.35
N GLN A 56 2.81 -0.85 -5.00
CA GLN A 56 4.00 -1.36 -5.69
C GLN A 56 4.91 -2.06 -4.69
N GLU A 57 5.73 -2.99 -5.16
CA GLU A 57 6.76 -3.58 -4.30
C GLU A 57 7.92 -2.58 -4.17
N ILE A 58 8.53 -2.54 -2.99
CA ILE A 58 9.74 -1.76 -2.76
C ILE A 58 10.88 -2.43 -3.53
N THR A 59 11.40 -1.69 -4.50
CA THR A 59 12.58 -2.13 -5.26
C THR A 59 13.86 -1.89 -4.46
N ASP A 60 14.96 -2.55 -4.83
CA ASP A 60 16.26 -2.27 -4.20
C ASP A 60 16.71 -0.81 -4.38
N PHE A 61 16.27 -0.16 -5.47
CA PHE A 61 16.43 1.28 -5.64
C PHE A 61 15.77 2.09 -4.53
N ASP A 62 14.52 1.76 -4.16
CA ASP A 62 13.81 2.42 -3.06
C ASP A 62 14.52 2.22 -1.71
N LYS A 63 15.13 1.05 -1.48
CA LYS A 63 15.90 0.77 -0.26
C LYS A 63 17.17 1.62 -0.19
N VAL A 64 17.93 1.70 -1.29
CA VAL A 64 19.14 2.50 -1.38
C VAL A 64 18.82 3.99 -1.20
N PHE A 65 17.75 4.48 -1.84
CA PHE A 65 17.33 5.87 -1.73
C PHE A 65 16.92 6.23 -0.29
N LYS A 66 16.15 5.38 0.41
CA LYS A 66 15.85 5.58 1.84
C LYS A 66 17.10 5.64 2.72
N GLY A 67 18.15 4.90 2.37
CA GLY A 67 19.43 4.92 3.07
C GLY A 67 20.19 6.23 2.88
N LEU A 68 20.12 6.84 1.70
CA LEU A 68 20.82 8.08 1.37
C LEU A 68 20.27 9.32 2.08
N PHE A 69 18.97 9.35 2.38
CA PHE A 69 18.32 10.46 3.11
C PHE A 69 18.37 10.30 4.64
N LYS A 70 19.08 9.28 5.16
CA LYS A 70 19.38 9.11 6.60
C LYS A 70 20.73 9.73 7.00
N ALA A 71 21.30 10.59 6.18
CA ALA A 71 22.53 11.35 6.48
C ALA A 71 22.22 12.70 7.14
#